data_AF-A0A1B6FF95-F1
#
_entry.id   AF-A0A1B6FF95-F1
#
_cell.length_a   1.000
_cell.length_b   1.000
_cell.length_c   1.000
_cell.angle_alpha   90.00
_cell.angle_beta   90.00
_cell.angle_gamma   90.00
#
_symmetry.space_group_name_H-M   'P 1'
#
loop_
_entity.id
_entity.type
_entity.pdbx_description
1 polymer ?
#
loop_
_entity_poly.entity_id
_entity_poly.type
_entity_poly.pdbx_seq_one_letter_code
_entity_poly.pdbx_strand_id
1 'polypeptide(L)'
;RLASAKKSENDPGPSTSTGSQSMSDRKQKLLALAPKLPFDVDLYHWEDDKLPVPTMIPNSTEGHRFWLGSESCMDELPVPEGSAALRTRVIEFTGSFSPVSHSCRVRLPSGKLCPRRDRLKCPFHGEIVPRDENGVCIDPKDAMRLQRLQEKRQQEKPDWQDPKLLAEIKRTTGIDLKMPEKGKRKKRKKEYPGLTDLKKIENTVTKRLESKIFKKSVMRKVSSAMDRIDQRKFQDKYGDQFQYFYNS
;
A
#
# COMPACT_ATOMS: atom_id res chain seq x y z
N ARG A 1 -19.16 -57.24 -44.74
CA ARG A 1 -19.10 -55.75 -44.78
C ARG A 1 -18.95 -55.27 -43.34
N LEU A 2 -17.72 -55.02 -42.90
CA LEU A 2 -17.41 -54.47 -41.57
C LEU A 2 -17.52 -52.95 -41.67
N ALA A 3 -18.43 -52.36 -40.90
CA ALA A 3 -18.61 -50.91 -40.84
C ALA A 3 -17.71 -50.34 -39.74
N SER A 4 -16.73 -49.53 -40.13
CA SER A 4 -15.92 -48.71 -39.22
C SER A 4 -16.80 -47.66 -38.54
N ALA A 5 -16.86 -47.70 -37.20
CA ALA A 5 -17.47 -46.65 -36.41
C ALA A 5 -16.51 -45.46 -36.30
N LYS A 6 -17.02 -44.28 -36.66
CA LYS A 6 -16.32 -42.99 -36.63
C LYS A 6 -16.02 -42.59 -35.19
N LYS A 7 -14.78 -42.18 -34.94
CA LYS A 7 -14.33 -41.61 -33.66
C LYS A 7 -14.93 -40.20 -33.53
N SER A 8 -15.71 -39.97 -32.48
CA SER A 8 -16.27 -38.67 -32.15
C SER A 8 -15.16 -37.73 -31.67
N GLU A 9 -14.91 -36.68 -32.43
CA GLU A 9 -14.10 -35.53 -32.02
C GLU A 9 -14.92 -34.72 -31.02
N ASN A 10 -14.69 -34.90 -29.72
CA ASN A 10 -15.04 -33.95 -28.64
C ASN A 10 -14.48 -34.48 -27.30
N ASP A 11 -13.16 -34.65 -27.26
CA ASP A 11 -12.42 -34.71 -25.99
C ASP A 11 -11.78 -33.33 -25.74
N PRO A 12 -11.92 -32.71 -24.56
CA PRO A 12 -11.19 -31.49 -24.22
C PRO A 12 -9.71 -31.85 -23.99
N GLY A 13 -8.94 -31.93 -25.08
CA GLY A 13 -7.49 -31.97 -25.03
C GLY A 13 -6.92 -30.55 -24.82
N PRO A 14 -5.75 -30.40 -24.16
CA PRO A 14 -5.12 -29.09 -24.00
C PRO A 14 -4.87 -28.47 -25.38
N SER A 15 -5.43 -27.28 -25.61
CA SER A 15 -5.18 -26.47 -26.80
C SER A 15 -3.71 -26.07 -26.85
N THR A 16 -2.89 -26.89 -27.50
CA THR A 16 -1.58 -26.47 -27.99
C THR A 16 -1.83 -25.78 -29.32
N SER A 17 -1.79 -24.45 -29.32
CA SER A 17 -1.89 -23.69 -30.56
C SER A 17 -0.69 -24.02 -31.45
N THR A 18 -0.95 -24.76 -32.53
CA THR A 18 -0.03 -25.05 -33.63
C THR A 18 0.18 -23.79 -34.50
N GLY A 19 0.41 -22.64 -33.87
CA GLY A 19 0.72 -21.38 -34.53
C GLY A 19 2.23 -21.15 -34.47
N SER A 20 2.92 -21.44 -35.57
CA SER A 20 4.36 -21.18 -35.77
C SER A 20 4.64 -19.66 -35.88
N GLN A 21 4.43 -18.92 -34.80
CA GLN A 21 4.96 -17.57 -34.68
C GLN A 21 6.42 -17.67 -34.27
N SER A 22 7.33 -17.05 -35.04
CA SER A 22 8.75 -16.98 -34.72
C SER A 22 8.91 -16.30 -33.36
N MET A 23 9.22 -17.09 -32.33
CA MET A 23 9.36 -16.62 -30.97
C MET A 23 10.59 -15.72 -30.89
N SER A 24 10.42 -14.44 -30.53
CA SER A 24 11.53 -13.52 -30.26
C SER A 24 12.54 -14.17 -29.30
N ASP A 25 13.85 -13.97 -29.54
CA ASP A 25 14.94 -14.48 -28.69
C ASP A 25 14.73 -14.19 -27.20
N ARG A 26 14.14 -13.04 -26.88
CA ARG A 26 13.79 -12.68 -25.50
C ARG A 26 12.73 -13.63 -24.92
N LYS A 27 11.69 -13.96 -25.69
CA LYS A 27 10.62 -14.87 -25.28
C LYS A 27 11.17 -16.28 -25.05
N GLN A 28 12.06 -16.75 -25.92
CA GLN A 28 12.69 -18.06 -25.77
C GLN A 28 13.52 -18.14 -24.48
N LYS A 29 14.35 -17.13 -24.20
CA LYS A 29 15.13 -17.05 -22.95
C LYS A 29 14.25 -17.06 -21.70
N LEU A 30 13.15 -16.32 -21.73
CA LEU A 30 12.20 -16.27 -20.61
C LEU A 30 11.47 -17.60 -20.42
N LEU A 31 11.07 -18.26 -21.50
CA LEU A 31 10.42 -19.58 -21.43
C LEU A 31 11.37 -20.66 -20.91
N ALA A 32 12.67 -20.57 -21.20
CA ALA A 32 13.66 -21.48 -20.66
C ALA A 32 13.86 -21.31 -19.13
N LEU A 33 13.69 -20.09 -18.62
CA LEU A 33 13.78 -19.77 -17.18
C LEU A 33 12.47 -20.04 -16.42
N ALA A 34 11.33 -20.03 -17.11
CA ALA A 34 10.03 -20.13 -16.47
C ALA A 34 9.82 -21.51 -15.82
N PRO A 35 9.32 -21.56 -14.57
CA PRO A 35 8.99 -22.83 -13.93
C PRO A 35 7.82 -23.51 -14.66
N LYS A 36 7.96 -24.81 -14.92
CA LYS A 36 6.87 -25.63 -15.47
C LYS A 36 5.97 -26.06 -14.31
N LEU A 37 4.73 -25.59 -14.32
CA LEU A 37 3.72 -25.96 -13.33
C LEU A 37 2.84 -27.09 -13.90
N PRO A 38 2.67 -28.22 -13.21
CA PRO A 38 1.80 -29.28 -13.68
C PRO A 38 0.32 -28.85 -13.62
N PHE A 39 -0.46 -29.39 -14.55
CA PHE A 39 -1.91 -29.26 -14.52
C PHE A 39 -2.47 -29.96 -13.28
N ASP A 40 -3.45 -29.33 -12.62
CA ASP A 40 -4.00 -29.78 -11.34
C ASP A 40 -5.45 -29.22 -11.19
N VAL A 41 -6.15 -29.63 -10.12
CA VAL A 41 -7.59 -29.35 -9.90
C VAL A 41 -7.91 -27.86 -9.87
N ASP A 42 -6.96 -27.04 -9.42
CA ASP A 42 -7.04 -25.57 -9.39
C ASP A 42 -7.17 -24.95 -10.78
N LEU A 43 -6.46 -25.51 -11.76
CA LEU A 43 -6.49 -25.08 -13.15
C LEU A 43 -7.70 -25.65 -13.90
N TYR A 44 -8.20 -26.81 -13.49
CA TYR A 44 -9.39 -27.42 -14.10
C TYR A 44 -10.64 -26.56 -13.89
N HIS A 45 -10.82 -26.02 -12.68
CA HIS A 45 -11.97 -25.20 -12.30
C HIS A 45 -11.70 -23.68 -12.35
N TRP A 46 -10.64 -23.25 -13.04
CA TRP A 46 -10.20 -21.85 -13.06
C TRP A 46 -11.19 -20.93 -13.78
N GLU A 47 -11.79 -21.40 -14.88
CA GLU A 47 -12.73 -20.63 -15.71
C GLU A 47 -14.20 -20.79 -15.29
N ASP A 48 -14.50 -21.70 -14.37
CA ASP A 48 -15.86 -21.90 -13.88
C ASP A 48 -16.25 -20.73 -12.98
N ASP A 49 -17.24 -19.92 -13.36
CA ASP A 49 -17.71 -18.81 -12.52
C ASP A 49 -18.33 -19.30 -11.20
N LYS A 50 -19.11 -20.37 -11.27
CA LYS A 50 -19.89 -20.94 -10.16
C LYS A 50 -19.45 -22.38 -9.89
N LEU A 51 -18.68 -22.58 -8.82
CA LEU A 51 -18.31 -23.91 -8.35
C LEU A 51 -19.23 -24.37 -7.22
N PRO A 52 -19.84 -25.55 -7.33
CA PRO A 52 -20.56 -26.13 -6.20
C PRO A 52 -19.57 -26.42 -5.06
N VAL A 53 -20.00 -26.16 -3.83
CA VAL A 53 -19.20 -26.47 -2.64
C VAL A 53 -19.12 -28.00 -2.53
N PRO A 54 -17.91 -28.60 -2.45
CA PRO A 54 -17.81 -30.03 -2.24
C PRO A 54 -18.49 -30.40 -0.93
N THR A 55 -19.19 -31.52 -0.93
CA THR A 55 -19.86 -32.08 0.24
C THR A 55 -19.06 -33.27 0.76
N MET A 56 -19.12 -33.48 2.07
CA MET A 56 -18.56 -34.67 2.73
C MET A 56 -19.66 -35.38 3.50
N ILE A 57 -19.66 -36.71 3.43
CA ILE A 57 -20.51 -37.54 4.25
C ILE A 57 -19.80 -37.74 5.59
N PRO A 58 -20.36 -37.29 6.72
CA PRO A 58 -19.75 -37.46 8.03
C PRO A 58 -19.70 -38.95 8.39
N ASN A 59 -18.50 -39.53 8.45
CA ASN A 59 -18.34 -40.88 8.93
C ASN A 59 -18.52 -40.89 10.46
N SER A 60 -19.70 -41.32 10.94
CA SER A 60 -19.94 -41.51 12.37
C SER A 60 -19.07 -42.66 12.88
N THR A 61 -17.91 -42.33 13.42
CA THR A 61 -17.00 -43.31 14.05
C THR A 61 -17.50 -43.78 15.42
N GLU A 62 -18.57 -43.18 15.94
CA GLU A 62 -19.07 -43.33 17.31
C GLU A 62 -20.35 -44.18 17.41
N GLY A 63 -20.46 -45.25 16.63
CA GLY A 63 -21.55 -46.22 16.82
C GLY A 63 -21.72 -47.23 15.70
N HIS A 64 -22.09 -48.47 16.07
CA HIS A 64 -22.52 -49.49 15.13
C HIS A 64 -23.80 -49.04 14.42
N ARG A 65 -23.97 -49.36 13.11
CA ARG A 65 -25.15 -49.06 12.25
C ARG A 65 -26.51 -49.44 12.83
N PHE A 66 -26.51 -50.19 13.92
CA PHE A 66 -27.70 -50.62 14.65
C PHE A 66 -28.26 -49.53 15.58
N TRP A 67 -27.42 -48.61 16.06
CA TRP A 67 -27.80 -47.56 17.02
C TRP A 67 -28.00 -46.17 16.38
N LEU A 68 -27.58 -46.00 15.13
CA LEU A 68 -27.78 -44.80 14.34
C LEU A 68 -29.00 -45.01 13.44
N GLY A 69 -29.95 -44.07 13.44
CA GLY A 69 -31.06 -44.08 12.48
C GLY A 69 -30.51 -44.07 11.05
N SER A 70 -31.12 -44.85 10.15
CA SER A 70 -30.67 -44.99 8.75
C SER A 70 -30.59 -43.65 7.99
N GLU A 71 -31.26 -42.61 8.50
CA GLU A 71 -31.43 -41.31 7.87
C GLU A 71 -30.38 -40.27 8.28
N SER A 72 -29.82 -40.34 9.50
CA SER A 72 -28.94 -39.28 10.03
C SER A 72 -27.45 -39.45 9.68
N CYS A 73 -27.07 -40.56 9.03
CA CYS A 73 -25.66 -40.86 8.70
C CYS A 73 -25.28 -40.59 7.24
N MET A 74 -26.22 -40.16 6.40
CA MET A 74 -26.03 -39.97 4.95
C MET A 74 -26.20 -38.53 4.49
N ASP A 75 -26.46 -37.59 5.40
CA ASP A 75 -26.60 -36.18 5.05
C ASP A 75 -25.25 -35.59 4.63
N GLU A 76 -25.19 -35.15 3.38
CA GLU A 76 -24.05 -34.47 2.80
C GLU A 76 -23.88 -33.09 3.43
N LEU A 77 -22.80 -32.91 4.20
CA LEU A 77 -22.47 -31.63 4.80
C LEU A 77 -21.53 -30.85 3.87
N PRO A 78 -21.80 -29.56 3.57
CA PRO A 78 -20.90 -28.75 2.77
C PRO A 78 -19.58 -28.54 3.52
N VAL A 79 -18.47 -28.79 2.86
CA VAL A 79 -17.15 -28.54 3.43
C VAL A 79 -16.94 -27.03 3.55
N PRO A 80 -16.70 -26.48 4.76
CA PRO A 80 -16.35 -25.08 4.91
C PRO A 80 -15.11 -24.77 4.05
N GLU A 81 -15.19 -23.70 3.24
CA GLU A 81 -14.10 -23.25 2.35
C GLU A 81 -13.73 -24.22 1.20
N GLY A 82 -14.50 -25.31 1.00
CA GLY A 82 -14.18 -26.34 0.01
C GLY A 82 -14.09 -25.84 -1.44
N SER A 83 -14.93 -24.89 -1.84
CA SER A 83 -14.87 -24.30 -3.20
C SER A 83 -13.64 -23.43 -3.42
N ALA A 84 -13.11 -22.79 -2.37
CA ALA A 84 -11.86 -22.05 -2.43
C ALA A 84 -10.65 -23.00 -2.48
N ALA A 85 -10.70 -24.11 -1.76
CA ALA A 85 -9.67 -25.16 -1.83
C ALA A 85 -9.55 -25.74 -3.25
N LEU A 86 -10.65 -25.90 -3.99
CA LEU A 86 -10.64 -26.37 -5.39
C LEU A 86 -9.97 -25.39 -6.37
N ARG A 87 -9.83 -24.09 -6.03
CA ARG A 87 -9.20 -23.07 -6.88
C ARG A 87 -7.82 -22.64 -6.38
N THR A 88 -7.37 -23.15 -5.24
CA THR A 88 -6.11 -22.73 -4.64
C THR A 88 -5.18 -23.93 -4.51
N ARG A 89 -3.93 -23.74 -4.93
CA ARG A 89 -2.87 -24.72 -4.72
C ARG A 89 -1.97 -24.29 -3.57
N VAL A 90 -1.66 -25.23 -2.70
CA VAL A 90 -0.66 -25.04 -1.65
C VAL A 90 0.70 -25.39 -2.22
N ILE A 91 1.57 -24.38 -2.38
CA ILE A 91 2.96 -24.58 -2.79
C ILE A 91 3.83 -24.38 -1.56
N GLU A 92 4.47 -25.47 -1.12
CA GLU A 92 5.45 -25.39 -0.05
C GLU A 92 6.68 -24.61 -0.52
N PHE A 93 7.13 -23.67 0.31
CA PHE A 93 8.38 -22.97 0.04
C PHE A 93 9.54 -23.94 0.28
N THR A 94 10.11 -24.46 -0.81
CA THR A 94 11.23 -25.43 -0.77
C THR A 94 12.58 -24.84 -0.34
N GLY A 95 12.61 -23.56 0.05
CA GLY A 95 13.82 -22.86 0.47
C GLY A 95 14.00 -22.82 1.99
N SER A 96 15.25 -22.67 2.44
CA SER A 96 15.55 -22.32 3.83
C SER A 96 15.28 -20.83 4.08
N PHE A 97 14.47 -20.49 5.08
CA PHE A 97 14.26 -19.11 5.48
C PHE A 97 15.49 -18.55 6.22
N SER A 98 16.26 -17.67 5.57
CA SER A 98 17.28 -16.86 6.25
C SER A 98 16.70 -15.51 6.68
N PRO A 99 16.83 -15.10 7.96
CA PRO A 99 16.42 -13.77 8.41
C PRO A 99 17.32 -12.67 7.81
N VAL A 100 16.78 -11.47 7.65
CA VAL A 100 17.53 -10.32 7.12
C VAL A 100 18.36 -9.68 8.22
N SER A 101 19.68 -9.69 8.11
CA SER A 101 20.60 -9.13 9.12
C SER A 101 20.77 -7.60 9.03
N HIS A 102 20.52 -7.00 7.86
CA HIS A 102 20.82 -5.60 7.59
C HIS A 102 19.56 -4.72 7.52
N SER A 103 19.74 -3.41 7.64
CA SER A 103 18.71 -2.40 7.40
C SER A 103 19.19 -1.38 6.38
N CYS A 104 18.24 -0.70 5.73
CA CYS A 104 18.51 0.26 4.66
C CYS A 104 19.44 1.41 5.12
N ARG A 105 19.29 1.89 6.36
CA ARG A 105 20.14 2.93 7.01
C ARG A 105 20.38 4.19 6.18
N VAL A 106 19.56 4.49 5.19
CA VAL A 106 19.62 5.75 4.44
C VAL A 106 19.16 6.90 5.35
N ARG A 107 19.83 8.06 5.29
CA ARG A 107 19.44 9.27 6.02
C ARG A 107 18.13 9.81 5.48
N LEU A 108 17.12 9.93 6.34
CA LEU A 108 15.85 10.57 6.00
C LEU A 108 15.96 12.10 6.09
N PRO A 109 15.03 12.84 5.44
CA PRO A 109 14.89 14.29 5.62
C PRO A 109 14.60 14.71 7.07
N SER A 110 14.14 13.78 7.91
CA SER A 110 13.93 13.98 9.35
C SER A 110 15.21 13.88 10.19
N GLY A 111 16.34 13.49 9.59
CA GLY A 111 17.61 13.25 10.28
C GLY A 111 17.79 11.83 10.84
N LYS A 112 16.73 11.02 10.91
CA LYS A 112 16.81 9.61 11.35
C LYS A 112 17.30 8.70 10.21
N LEU A 113 17.79 7.50 10.55
CA LEU A 113 18.12 6.46 9.58
C LEU A 113 16.91 5.58 9.22
N CYS A 114 16.89 5.02 8.01
CA CYS A 114 15.81 4.16 7.56
C CYS A 114 15.81 2.80 8.29
N PRO A 115 14.72 2.45 9.00
CA PRO A 115 14.65 1.22 9.79
C PRO A 115 14.27 -0.03 8.97
N ARG A 116 13.89 0.10 7.69
CA ARG A 116 13.43 -1.04 6.88
C ARG A 116 14.55 -2.06 6.66
N ARG A 117 14.20 -3.35 6.70
CA ARG A 117 15.09 -4.51 6.60
C ARG A 117 14.68 -5.40 5.40
N ASP A 118 14.64 -4.81 4.22
CA ASP A 118 14.33 -5.54 2.99
C ASP A 118 15.58 -6.32 2.52
N ARG A 119 15.42 -7.43 1.77
CA ARG A 119 16.53 -8.34 1.39
C ARG A 119 17.51 -7.77 0.36
N LEU A 120 16.99 -7.03 -0.63
CA LEU A 120 17.76 -6.58 -1.79
C LEU A 120 17.57 -5.08 -2.06
N LYS A 121 16.31 -4.62 -2.02
CA LYS A 121 15.94 -3.25 -2.39
C LYS A 121 14.93 -2.70 -1.39
N CYS A 122 15.18 -1.48 -0.93
CA CYS A 122 14.24 -0.66 -0.20
C CYS A 122 13.28 0.03 -1.19
N PRO A 123 11.95 -0.06 -1.01
CA PRO A 123 10.98 0.60 -1.90
C PRO A 123 11.17 2.12 -2.03
N PHE A 124 11.75 2.77 -1.01
CA PHE A 124 11.91 4.22 -0.97
C PHE A 124 13.26 4.69 -1.47
N HIS A 125 14.33 3.95 -1.18
CA HIS A 125 15.71 4.41 -1.41
C HIS A 125 16.47 3.60 -2.46
N GLY A 126 15.88 2.52 -2.98
CA GLY A 126 16.51 1.65 -3.97
C GLY A 126 17.36 0.56 -3.33
N GLU A 127 18.46 0.20 -3.98
CA GLU A 127 19.32 -0.92 -3.55
C GLU A 127 19.89 -0.71 -2.15
N ILE A 128 19.87 -1.77 -1.34
CA ILE A 128 20.42 -1.74 0.01
C ILE A 128 21.89 -2.11 -0.03
N VAL A 129 22.71 -1.23 0.54
CA VAL A 129 24.17 -1.33 0.62
C VAL A 129 24.55 -1.26 2.10
N PRO A 130 25.60 -1.96 2.56
CA PRO A 130 26.09 -1.85 3.93
C PRO A 130 26.46 -0.40 4.28
N ARG A 131 25.85 0.11 5.35
CA ARG A 131 26.04 1.48 5.85
C ARG A 131 26.32 1.48 7.35
N ASP A 132 27.13 2.44 7.76
CA ASP A 132 27.46 2.71 9.16
C ASP A 132 26.29 3.27 9.96
N GLU A 133 26.49 3.48 11.26
CA GLU A 133 25.56 4.14 12.19
C GLU A 133 25.19 5.57 11.77
N ASN A 134 26.01 6.17 10.92
CA ASN A 134 25.79 7.48 10.34
C ASN A 134 25.10 7.42 8.97
N GLY A 135 24.78 6.24 8.44
CA GLY A 135 24.13 6.07 7.13
C GLY A 135 25.02 6.33 5.90
N VAL A 136 26.33 6.38 6.11
CA VAL A 136 27.36 6.46 5.05
C VAL A 136 27.71 5.04 4.61
N CYS A 137 27.94 4.84 3.30
CA CYS A 137 28.32 3.52 2.79
C CYS A 137 29.74 3.20 3.24
N ILE A 138 29.95 1.96 3.71
CA ILE A 138 31.28 1.48 4.15
C ILE A 138 32.22 1.43 2.96
N ASP A 139 31.73 0.90 1.83
CA ASP A 139 32.50 0.75 0.60
C ASP A 139 32.37 1.97 -0.31
N PRO A 140 33.49 2.62 -0.71
CA PRO A 140 33.46 3.80 -1.58
C PRO A 140 33.01 3.45 -3.01
N LYS A 141 33.26 2.22 -3.48
CA LYS A 141 32.81 1.73 -4.78
C LYS A 141 31.29 1.71 -4.88
N ASP A 142 30.62 1.29 -3.80
CA ASP A 142 29.17 1.28 -3.76
C ASP A 142 28.57 2.67 -3.64
N ALA A 143 29.23 3.58 -2.91
CA ALA A 143 28.84 4.98 -2.90
C ALA A 143 28.83 5.59 -4.32
N MET A 144 29.90 5.37 -5.09
CA MET A 144 30.00 5.82 -6.48
C MET A 144 28.95 5.18 -7.38
N ARG A 145 28.67 3.89 -7.20
CA ARG A 145 27.65 3.14 -7.94
C ARG A 145 26.25 3.70 -7.69
N LEU A 146 25.90 3.94 -6.43
CA LEU A 146 24.62 4.53 -6.05
C LEU A 146 24.47 5.95 -6.56
N GLN A 147 25.53 6.76 -6.50
CA GLN A 147 25.53 8.12 -7.03
C GLN A 147 25.28 8.11 -8.54
N ARG A 148 25.98 7.28 -9.30
CA ARG A 148 25.76 7.13 -10.75
C ARG A 148 24.33 6.70 -11.07
N LEU A 149 23.76 5.77 -10.31
CA LEU A 149 22.35 5.37 -10.48
C LEU A 149 21.38 6.51 -10.15
N GLN A 150 21.70 7.34 -9.18
CA GLN A 150 20.89 8.51 -8.82
C GLN A 150 20.96 9.59 -9.91
N GLU A 151 22.15 9.87 -10.45
CA GLU A 151 22.35 10.80 -11.56
C GLU A 151 21.61 10.32 -12.81
N LYS A 152 21.73 9.05 -13.18
CA LYS A 152 20.96 8.45 -14.28
C LYS A 152 19.45 8.64 -14.09
N ARG A 153 18.93 8.35 -12.90
CA ARG A 153 17.50 8.52 -12.59
C ARG A 153 17.05 9.99 -12.64
N GLN A 154 17.93 10.94 -12.32
CA GLN A 154 17.62 12.37 -12.42
C GLN A 154 17.69 12.87 -13.87
N GLN A 155 18.54 12.27 -14.70
CA GLN A 155 18.66 12.57 -16.12
C GLN A 155 17.56 11.92 -16.95
N GLU A 156 17.14 10.71 -16.59
CA GLU A 156 16.00 9.99 -17.17
C GLU A 156 14.72 10.79 -16.91
N LYS A 157 14.36 11.61 -17.89
CA LYS A 157 13.05 12.23 -17.96
C LYS A 157 12.07 11.16 -18.45
N PRO A 158 10.89 11.03 -17.82
CA PRO A 158 9.85 10.17 -18.36
C PRO A 158 9.49 10.61 -19.77
N ASP A 159 9.23 9.67 -20.68
CA ASP A 159 8.88 9.94 -22.09
C ASP A 159 7.73 10.96 -22.23
N TRP A 160 6.73 10.91 -21.33
CA TRP A 160 5.60 11.85 -21.35
C TRP A 160 5.98 13.29 -20.98
N GLN A 161 7.15 13.51 -20.38
CA GLN A 161 7.66 14.81 -19.96
C GLN A 161 8.73 15.36 -20.93
N ASP A 162 8.81 14.80 -22.13
CA ASP A 162 9.72 15.27 -23.18
C ASP A 162 9.42 16.71 -23.60
N PRO A 163 10.45 17.57 -23.75
CA PRO A 163 10.25 18.99 -24.05
C PRO A 163 9.59 19.21 -25.41
N LYS A 164 9.91 18.36 -26.40
CA LYS A 164 9.33 18.42 -27.74
C LYS A 164 7.84 18.05 -27.71
N LEU A 165 7.49 16.97 -27.00
CA LEU A 165 6.11 16.52 -26.82
C LEU A 165 5.28 17.57 -26.08
N LEU A 166 5.79 18.10 -24.97
CA LEU A 166 5.11 19.12 -24.18
C LEU A 166 4.91 20.43 -24.97
N ALA A 167 5.85 20.82 -25.82
CA ALA A 167 5.71 21.98 -26.69
C ALA A 167 4.57 21.79 -27.71
N GLU A 168 4.48 20.61 -28.31
CA GLU A 168 3.41 20.27 -29.24
C GLU A 168 2.04 20.23 -28.54
N ILE A 169 1.95 19.55 -27.39
CA ILE A 169 0.69 19.51 -26.61
C ILE A 169 0.27 20.92 -26.18
N LYS A 170 1.22 21.77 -25.75
CA LYS A 170 0.93 23.16 -25.40
C LYS A 170 0.46 23.96 -26.61
N ARG A 171 0.99 23.69 -27.80
CA ARG A 171 0.54 24.34 -29.04
C ARG A 171 -0.87 23.93 -29.42
N THR A 172 -1.20 22.64 -29.31
CA THR A 172 -2.53 22.11 -29.68
C THR A 172 -3.61 22.43 -28.66
N THR A 173 -3.31 22.32 -27.36
CA THR A 173 -4.30 22.51 -26.28
C THR A 173 -4.28 23.90 -25.65
N GLY A 174 -3.22 24.68 -25.85
CA GLY A 174 -2.99 25.97 -25.19
C GLY A 174 -2.64 25.86 -23.69
N ILE A 175 -2.58 24.64 -23.15
CA ILE A 175 -2.37 24.38 -21.72
C ILE A 175 -0.94 23.89 -21.50
N ASP A 176 -0.25 24.51 -20.55
CA ASP A 176 1.08 24.08 -20.13
C ASP A 176 0.99 22.94 -19.11
N LEU A 177 1.18 21.71 -19.59
CA LEU A 177 1.17 20.48 -18.78
C LEU A 177 2.49 20.25 -18.01
N LYS A 178 3.47 21.15 -18.11
CA LYS A 178 4.73 21.02 -17.38
C LYS A 178 4.50 21.03 -15.87
N MET A 179 4.91 19.96 -15.20
CA MET A 179 4.84 19.87 -13.75
C MET A 179 5.72 20.94 -13.07
N PRO A 180 5.24 21.54 -11.96
CA PRO A 180 6.05 22.49 -11.20
C PRO A 180 7.27 21.80 -10.60
N GLU A 181 8.40 22.51 -10.57
CA GLU A 181 9.62 22.01 -9.92
C GLU A 181 9.39 21.82 -8.42
N LYS A 182 9.92 20.73 -7.87
CA LYS A 182 9.81 20.40 -6.44
C LYS A 182 10.37 21.56 -5.60
N GLY A 183 9.53 22.14 -4.76
CA GLY A 183 9.86 23.29 -3.89
C GLY A 183 9.44 24.66 -4.43
N LYS A 184 9.10 24.79 -5.71
CA LYS A 184 8.57 26.04 -6.28
C LYS A 184 7.04 26.02 -6.28
N ARG A 185 6.41 26.75 -5.36
CA ARG A 185 4.96 27.00 -5.41
C ARG A 185 4.65 27.91 -6.60
N LYS A 186 3.84 27.43 -7.55
CA LYS A 186 3.27 28.26 -8.61
C LYS A 186 2.43 29.35 -7.94
N LYS A 187 2.83 30.61 -8.05
CA LYS A 187 2.04 31.73 -7.54
C LYS A 187 0.68 31.70 -8.24
N ARG A 188 -0.41 31.57 -7.48
CA ARG A 188 -1.76 31.68 -8.04
C ARG A 188 -1.88 33.09 -8.62
N LYS A 189 -2.23 33.18 -9.90
CA LYS A 189 -2.60 34.46 -10.51
C LYS A 189 -3.86 34.95 -9.79
N LYS A 190 -3.96 36.26 -9.51
CA LYS A 190 -5.19 36.84 -8.96
C LYS A 190 -6.29 36.67 -10.01
N GLU A 191 -7.42 36.11 -9.62
CA GLU A 191 -8.56 35.85 -10.52
C GLU A 191 -9.14 37.17 -11.08
N TYR A 192 -9.02 38.27 -10.32
CA TYR A 192 -9.43 39.61 -10.74
C TYR A 192 -8.34 40.64 -10.38
N PRO A 193 -7.41 40.99 -11.30
CA PRO A 193 -6.29 41.88 -10.98
C PRO A 193 -6.70 43.34 -10.71
N GLY A 194 -7.90 43.76 -11.14
CA GLY A 194 -8.44 45.10 -10.94
C GLY A 194 -9.38 45.27 -9.75
N LEU A 195 -9.71 44.19 -9.01
CA LEU A 195 -10.61 44.26 -7.87
C LEU A 195 -9.83 44.31 -6.55
N THR A 196 -10.20 45.23 -5.67
CA THR A 196 -9.63 45.33 -4.32
C THR A 196 -10.26 44.26 -3.42
N ASP A 197 -9.43 43.37 -2.87
CA ASP A 197 -9.90 42.35 -1.92
C ASP A 197 -10.25 43.01 -0.57
N LEU A 198 -11.54 43.18 -0.27
CA LEU A 198 -12.01 43.73 1.02
C LEU A 198 -11.42 42.96 2.22
N LYS A 199 -11.31 41.62 2.10
CA LYS A 199 -10.68 40.75 3.11
C LYS A 199 -9.20 41.05 3.34
N LYS A 200 -8.48 41.62 2.36
CA LYS A 200 -7.09 42.04 2.56
C LYS A 200 -6.99 43.37 3.27
N ILE A 201 -7.93 44.27 3.04
CA ILE A 201 -8.04 45.56 3.73
C ILE A 201 -8.30 45.32 5.23
N GLU A 202 -9.08 44.29 5.55
CA GLU A 202 -9.33 43.87 6.93
C GLU A 202 -8.12 43.25 7.65
N ASN A 203 -7.01 42.93 6.96
CA ASN A 203 -5.81 42.36 7.60
C ASN A 203 -4.94 43.44 8.28
N THR A 204 -5.56 44.20 9.18
CA THR A 204 -4.86 45.17 10.03
C THR A 204 -4.09 44.46 11.15
N VAL A 205 -3.16 45.19 11.78
CA VAL A 205 -2.41 44.69 12.95
C VAL A 205 -3.38 44.38 14.09
N THR A 206 -4.39 45.23 14.30
CA THR A 206 -5.41 45.07 15.34
C THR A 206 -6.20 43.78 15.17
N LYS A 207 -6.77 43.50 13.99
CA LYS A 207 -7.49 42.23 13.73
C LYS A 207 -6.61 40.99 13.88
N ARG A 208 -5.32 41.10 13.53
CA ARG A 208 -4.36 40.00 13.70
C ARG A 208 -4.05 39.70 15.17
N LEU A 209 -4.02 40.73 16.01
CA LEU A 209 -3.86 40.57 17.46
C LEU A 209 -5.16 40.09 18.10
N GLU A 210 -6.29 40.67 17.73
CA GLU A 210 -7.63 40.26 18.16
C GLU A 210 -7.84 38.76 17.91
N SER A 211 -7.58 38.28 16.69
CA SER A 211 -7.69 36.86 16.34
C SER A 211 -6.69 35.96 17.07
N LYS A 212 -5.64 36.48 17.72
CA LYS A 212 -4.74 35.71 18.59
C LYS A 212 -5.20 35.74 20.04
N ILE A 213 -5.66 36.89 20.53
CA ILE A 213 -6.06 37.13 21.92
C ILE A 213 -7.42 36.46 22.20
N PHE A 214 -8.39 36.65 21.31
CA PHE A 214 -9.76 36.13 21.46
C PHE A 214 -9.93 34.70 20.95
N LYS A 215 -8.85 33.93 20.74
CA LYS A 215 -8.97 32.50 20.46
C LYS A 215 -9.61 31.82 21.65
N LYS A 216 -10.63 30.99 21.42
CA LYS A 216 -11.33 30.25 22.49
C LYS A 216 -10.39 29.44 23.38
N SER A 217 -9.27 28.94 22.85
CA SER A 217 -8.24 28.24 23.63
C SER A 217 -7.42 29.17 24.52
N VAL A 218 -7.11 30.39 24.05
CA VAL A 218 -6.38 31.41 24.82
C VAL A 218 -7.28 31.97 25.92
N MET A 219 -8.52 32.34 25.60
CA MET A 219 -9.51 32.79 26.58
C MET A 219 -9.74 31.75 27.70
N ARG A 220 -9.83 30.46 27.35
CA ARG A 220 -9.93 29.37 28.34
C ARG A 220 -8.72 29.29 29.26
N LYS A 221 -7.51 29.48 28.74
CA LYS A 221 -6.29 29.50 29.56
C LYS A 221 -6.27 30.67 30.53
N VAL A 222 -6.69 31.85 30.08
CA VAL A 222 -6.79 33.04 30.94
C VAL A 222 -7.84 32.84 32.03
N SER A 223 -9.03 32.34 31.68
CA SER A 223 -10.07 32.01 32.67
C SER A 223 -9.54 31.04 33.71
N SER A 224 -8.98 29.90 33.29
CA SER A 224 -8.45 28.90 34.22
C SER A 224 -7.30 29.44 35.09
N ALA A 225 -6.50 30.39 34.57
CA ALA A 225 -5.47 31.04 35.37
C ALA A 225 -6.07 31.99 36.41
N MET A 226 -7.11 32.75 36.07
CA MET A 226 -7.85 33.59 37.02
C MET A 226 -8.54 32.72 38.08
N ASP A 227 -9.25 31.67 37.67
CA ASP A 227 -9.94 30.73 38.56
C ASP A 227 -8.97 30.11 39.58
N ARG A 228 -7.75 29.74 39.15
CA ARG A 228 -6.69 29.24 40.04
C ARG A 228 -6.19 30.27 41.05
N ILE A 229 -6.05 31.53 40.61
CA ILE A 229 -5.63 32.62 41.50
C ILE A 229 -6.72 32.88 42.54
N ASP A 230 -7.99 32.85 42.14
CA ASP A 230 -9.12 33.06 43.03
C ASP A 230 -9.30 31.90 44.00
N GLN A 231 -9.15 30.65 43.54
CA GLN A 231 -9.10 29.46 44.40
C GLN A 231 -7.97 29.55 45.42
N ARG A 232 -6.78 30.00 45.02
CA ARG A 232 -5.64 30.19 45.96
C ARG A 232 -5.95 31.25 47.01
N LYS A 233 -6.44 32.42 46.59
CA LYS A 233 -6.83 33.49 47.53
C LYS A 233 -7.92 33.04 48.49
N PHE A 234 -8.86 32.22 48.01
CA PHE A 234 -9.91 31.65 48.84
C PHE A 234 -9.32 30.71 49.90
N GLN A 235 -8.42 29.81 49.50
CA GLN A 235 -7.72 28.90 50.42
C GLN A 235 -6.87 29.68 51.43
N ASP A 236 -6.13 30.69 51.00
CA ASP A 236 -5.28 31.49 51.89
C ASP A 236 -6.09 32.26 52.95
N LYS A 237 -7.31 32.69 52.62
CA LYS A 237 -8.17 33.49 53.52
C LYS A 237 -9.10 32.65 54.38
N TYR A 238 -9.61 31.55 53.85
CA TYR A 238 -10.73 30.80 54.41
C TYR A 238 -10.45 29.30 54.55
N GLY A 239 -9.25 28.83 54.17
CA GLY A 239 -8.89 27.41 54.23
C GLY A 239 -8.88 26.84 55.65
N ASP A 240 -8.51 27.64 56.64
CA ASP A 240 -8.44 27.24 58.05
C ASP A 240 -9.80 27.31 58.77
N GLN A 241 -10.83 27.85 58.10
CA GLN A 241 -12.14 28.07 58.69
C GLN A 241 -13.14 27.02 58.18
N PHE A 242 -13.33 25.96 58.97
CA PHE A 242 -14.20 24.80 58.66
C PHE A 242 -15.66 25.18 58.27
N GLN A 243 -16.11 26.39 58.59
CA GLN A 243 -17.43 26.91 58.20
C GLN A 243 -17.58 27.07 56.67
N TYR A 244 -16.49 27.28 55.93
CA TYR A 244 -16.51 27.54 54.48
C TYR A 244 -16.15 26.30 53.63
N PHE A 245 -15.88 25.15 54.27
CA PHE A 245 -15.50 23.91 53.61
C PHE A 245 -16.60 23.32 52.72
N TYR A 246 -17.87 23.56 53.04
CA TYR A 246 -19.01 22.97 52.35
C TYR A 246 -19.50 23.75 51.11
N ASN A 247 -18.89 24.91 50.81
CA ASN A 247 -19.32 25.80 49.72
C ASN A 247 -18.30 25.93 48.57
N SER A 248 -17.29 25.05 48.51
CA SER A 248 -16.25 25.04 47.46
C SER A 248 -16.59 24.16 46.27
#